data_AF-A0A2D4GCY7-F1
#
_entry.id   AF-A0A2D4GCY7-F1
#
_cell.length_a   1.000
_cell.length_b   1.000
_cell.length_c   1.000
_cell.angle_alpha   90.00
_cell.angle_beta   90.00
_cell.angle_gamma   90.00
#
_symmetry.space_group_name_H-M   'P 1'
#
loop_
_entity.id
_entity.type
_entity.pdbx_description
1 polymer ?
#
loop_
_entity_poly.entity_id
_entity_poly.type
_entity_poly.pdbx_seq_one_letter_code
_entity_poly.pdbx_strand_id
1 'polypeptide(L)'
;ENCPACRLQKCLQAGMNLGARKSKKLGKLKGIHEEPPQQQQQQQPPQSPEEGITYIAPAKEPSVNTALVPHLSAVSPALTPSPAMVLENIEPEIVYAGYDSSKPDTAEHLLSTLNRLAGKQMIQVVKWAKILPGFRNLPLEDQITLIQYSWMCLSSFALSWRSYRHTNSQFLYFAPDLVFNEERMRQSAMFELCQG
;
A
#
# COMPACT_ATOMS: atom_id res chain seq x y z
N GLU A 1 -12.87 6.59 -19.42
CA GLU A 1 -14.26 6.07 -19.29
C GLU A 1 -14.49 4.65 -18.79
N ASN A 2 -13.52 3.71 -18.68
CA ASN A 2 -13.88 2.34 -18.23
C ASN A 2 -12.83 1.60 -17.37
N CYS A 3 -12.15 2.28 -16.45
CA CYS A 3 -11.27 1.60 -15.47
C CYS A 3 -12.07 1.06 -14.26
N PRO A 4 -11.56 0.07 -13.52
CA PRO A 4 -12.25 -0.53 -12.36
C PRO A 4 -12.61 0.49 -11.27
N ALA A 5 -11.73 1.47 -11.00
CA ALA A 5 -11.97 2.51 -10.00
C ALA A 5 -13.17 3.40 -10.36
N CYS A 6 -13.25 3.89 -11.60
CA CYS A 6 -14.39 4.68 -12.07
C CYS A 6 -15.70 3.88 -12.07
N ARG A 7 -15.64 2.55 -12.29
CA ARG A 7 -16.81 1.67 -12.18
C ARG A 7 -17.27 1.54 -10.73
N LEU A 8 -16.35 1.27 -9.80
CA LEU A 8 -16.66 1.16 -8.37
C LEU A 8 -17.26 2.47 -7.82
N GLN A 9 -16.69 3.61 -8.21
CA GLN A 9 -17.19 4.93 -7.83
C GLN A 9 -18.63 5.16 -8.33
N LYS A 10 -18.95 4.81 -9.59
CA LYS A 10 -20.32 4.86 -10.13
C LYS A 10 -21.28 3.93 -9.38
N CYS A 11 -20.84 2.73 -8.97
CA CYS A 11 -21.67 1.81 -8.17
C CYS A 11 -21.97 2.34 -6.76
N LEU A 12 -20.97 2.91 -6.08
CA LEU A 12 -21.14 3.54 -4.76
C LEU A 12 -22.05 4.77 -4.83
N GLN A 13 -21.89 5.60 -5.86
CA GLN A 13 -22.73 6.77 -6.12
C GLN A 13 -24.18 6.40 -6.47
N ALA A 14 -24.42 5.19 -6.99
CA ALA A 14 -25.75 4.60 -7.16
C ALA A 14 -26.30 3.91 -5.90
N GLY A 15 -25.67 4.09 -4.74
CA GLY A 15 -26.14 3.58 -3.44
C GLY A 15 -25.89 2.08 -3.20
N MET A 16 -25.09 1.40 -4.03
CA MET A 16 -24.76 -0.01 -3.81
C MET A 16 -23.77 -0.17 -2.66
N ASN A 17 -24.18 -0.86 -1.59
CA ASN A 17 -23.28 -1.23 -0.51
C ASN A 17 -22.60 -2.59 -0.75
N LEU A 18 -21.40 -2.78 -0.20
CA LEU A 18 -20.63 -4.01 -0.32
C LEU A 18 -21.16 -5.17 0.56
N GLY A 19 -22.22 -4.92 1.35
CA GLY A 19 -22.73 -5.84 2.38
C GLY A 19 -23.57 -7.02 1.87
N ALA A 20 -23.97 -7.02 0.60
CA ALA A 20 -24.94 -7.99 0.06
C ALA A 20 -24.33 -9.36 -0.35
N ARG A 21 -23.31 -9.88 0.34
CA ARG A 21 -22.84 -11.28 0.15
C ARG A 21 -23.66 -12.26 1.00
N LYS A 22 -24.81 -12.65 0.48
CA LYS A 22 -25.72 -13.64 1.09
C LYS A 22 -25.21 -15.07 0.84
N SER A 23 -24.37 -15.61 1.73
CA SER A 23 -23.90 -16.99 1.65
C SER A 23 -25.06 -18.00 1.75
N LYS A 24 -25.28 -18.74 0.66
CA LYS A 24 -26.03 -20.00 0.55
C LYS A 24 -25.05 -21.03 -0.05
N LYS A 25 -25.00 -22.32 0.29
CA LYS A 25 -25.71 -23.17 1.28
C LYS A 25 -24.92 -24.51 1.38
N LEU A 26 -25.38 -25.42 2.25
CA LEU A 26 -25.12 -26.89 2.36
C LEU A 26 -24.20 -27.28 3.56
N GLY A 27 -24.52 -28.27 4.41
CA GLY A 27 -25.65 -29.21 4.42
C GLY A 27 -25.98 -29.80 5.81
N LYS A 28 -27.20 -30.34 5.89
CA LYS A 28 -27.99 -30.85 7.03
C LYS A 28 -27.40 -32.12 7.69
N LEU A 29 -27.58 -32.32 9.00
CA LEU A 29 -27.89 -33.63 9.64
C LEU A 29 -28.39 -33.46 11.11
N LYS A 30 -29.55 -34.08 11.41
CA LYS A 30 -30.17 -34.56 12.69
C LYS A 30 -29.71 -34.02 14.07
N GLY A 31 -30.57 -33.74 15.07
CA GLY A 31 -32.06 -33.78 15.14
C GLY A 31 -32.61 -33.90 16.59
N ILE A 32 -33.94 -33.72 16.75
CA ILE A 32 -34.83 -34.14 17.88
C ILE A 32 -34.71 -33.41 19.24
N HIS A 33 -35.70 -32.55 19.56
CA HIS A 33 -36.74 -32.79 20.60
C HIS A 33 -37.90 -31.77 20.47
N GLU A 34 -39.10 -32.09 20.96
CA GLU A 34 -40.35 -31.33 20.78
C GLU A 34 -41.02 -30.91 22.12
N GLU A 35 -41.46 -29.64 22.21
CA GLU A 35 -42.74 -29.17 22.85
C GLU A 35 -42.96 -29.40 24.40
N PRO A 36 -44.06 -28.91 25.05
CA PRO A 36 -44.18 -27.55 25.66
C PRO A 36 -44.77 -27.58 27.13
N PRO A 37 -45.61 -26.63 27.66
CA PRO A 37 -45.41 -25.20 27.98
C PRO A 37 -45.78 -24.73 29.45
N GLN A 38 -45.46 -23.45 29.76
CA GLN A 38 -46.21 -22.46 30.63
C GLN A 38 -46.10 -22.39 32.18
N GLN A 39 -46.34 -21.15 32.70
CA GLN A 39 -46.47 -20.63 34.10
C GLN A 39 -45.15 -20.34 34.86
N GLN A 40 -44.90 -19.26 35.63
CA GLN A 40 -45.58 -18.01 36.12
C GLN A 40 -44.49 -16.87 36.20
N GLN A 41 -44.70 -15.59 35.82
CA GLN A 41 -45.36 -14.45 36.50
C GLN A 41 -44.61 -13.81 37.71
N GLN A 42 -44.09 -12.55 37.59
CA GLN A 42 -44.28 -11.39 38.52
C GLN A 42 -43.31 -10.19 38.31
N GLN A 43 -43.70 -9.02 38.83
CA GLN A 43 -43.03 -7.69 38.81
C GLN A 43 -43.24 -7.00 40.20
N GLN A 44 -42.92 -5.73 40.54
CA GLN A 44 -42.51 -4.50 39.82
C GLN A 44 -41.86 -3.50 40.82
N PRO A 45 -40.90 -2.62 40.44
CA PRO A 45 -40.48 -1.50 41.31
C PRO A 45 -41.39 -0.26 41.18
N PRO A 46 -41.62 0.51 42.25
CA PRO A 46 -42.54 1.67 42.24
C PRO A 46 -41.82 3.03 42.20
N GLN A 47 -42.53 4.09 41.77
CA GLN A 47 -42.45 5.44 42.37
C GLN A 47 -43.60 6.36 41.88
N SER A 48 -44.01 7.29 42.75
CA SER A 48 -45.15 8.22 42.63
C SER A 48 -45.08 9.21 43.81
N PRO A 49 -45.72 10.39 43.81
CA PRO A 49 -45.90 11.38 42.74
C PRO A 49 -45.35 12.79 43.13
N GLU A 50 -45.58 13.79 42.27
CA GLU A 50 -45.16 15.20 42.42
C GLU A 50 -46.11 16.05 43.31
N GLU A 51 -45.63 17.18 43.85
CA GLU A 51 -46.30 18.52 43.89
C GLU A 51 -45.50 19.55 44.76
N GLY A 52 -45.65 20.87 44.52
CA GLY A 52 -45.48 21.89 45.60
C GLY A 52 -44.37 22.96 45.51
N ILE A 53 -44.64 24.04 44.77
CA ILE A 53 -44.00 25.39 44.72
C ILE A 53 -43.49 25.96 46.07
N THR A 54 -42.35 26.70 46.10
CA THR A 54 -42.15 28.08 46.70
C THR A 54 -40.68 28.46 47.01
N TYR A 55 -40.31 29.69 46.61
CA TYR A 55 -39.10 30.51 46.78
C TYR A 55 -38.15 30.33 48.01
N ILE A 56 -36.83 30.56 47.81
CA ILE A 56 -35.93 31.55 48.48
C ILE A 56 -34.44 31.19 48.22
N ALA A 57 -33.56 32.19 48.03
CA ALA A 57 -32.09 32.10 48.08
C ALA A 57 -31.56 33.01 49.22
N PRO A 58 -30.44 32.72 49.92
CA PRO A 58 -29.10 33.17 49.46
C PRO A 58 -27.85 32.41 50.03
N ALA A 59 -26.64 32.97 49.77
CA ALA A 59 -25.32 32.77 50.45
C ALA A 59 -24.53 31.46 50.16
N LYS A 60 -23.23 31.44 49.76
CA LYS A 60 -21.95 32.02 50.30
C LYS A 60 -21.39 31.24 51.52
N GLU A 61 -20.13 30.81 51.65
CA GLU A 61 -18.93 30.72 50.76
C GLU A 61 -18.11 29.40 51.06
N PRO A 62 -16.78 29.34 51.33
CA PRO A 62 -15.85 28.66 50.40
C PRO A 62 -14.98 27.55 51.03
N SER A 63 -14.22 26.81 50.21
CA SER A 63 -12.96 26.21 50.68
C SER A 63 -11.91 26.05 49.57
N VAL A 64 -10.72 26.56 49.85
CA VAL A 64 -9.50 26.41 49.05
C VAL A 64 -8.99 24.97 49.06
N ASN A 65 -8.41 24.52 47.94
CA ASN A 65 -7.00 24.09 47.94
C ASN A 65 -6.44 23.94 46.51
N THR A 66 -5.37 24.68 46.26
CA THR A 66 -4.66 24.72 44.98
C THR A 66 -3.84 23.45 44.78
N ALA A 67 -4.21 22.64 43.77
CA ALA A 67 -3.33 21.61 43.22
C ALA A 67 -2.82 22.08 41.84
N LEU A 68 -1.58 22.58 41.80
CA LEU A 68 -0.88 22.90 40.56
C LEU A 68 -0.55 21.61 39.81
N VAL A 69 -1.46 21.13 38.97
CA VAL A 69 -1.15 20.05 38.01
C VAL A 69 -0.29 20.65 36.90
N PRO A 70 0.95 20.17 36.65
CA PRO A 70 1.74 20.64 35.53
C PRO A 70 1.03 20.23 34.24
N HIS A 71 0.59 21.20 33.45
CA HIS A 71 -0.03 20.96 32.14
C HIS A 71 1.06 20.62 31.10
N LEU A 72 1.78 19.52 31.36
CA LEU A 72 2.94 19.12 30.59
C LEU A 72 2.54 18.51 29.26
N SER A 73 2.96 19.24 28.22
CA SER A 73 3.33 18.73 26.91
C SER A 73 2.20 18.26 26.03
N ALA A 74 1.99 19.07 24.99
CA ALA A 74 1.39 18.68 23.73
C ALA A 74 1.75 17.22 23.36
N VAL A 75 0.71 16.40 23.14
CA VAL A 75 0.85 15.18 22.37
C VAL A 75 1.16 15.64 20.94
N SER A 76 2.45 15.69 20.60
CA SER A 76 2.89 15.85 19.22
C SER A 76 2.13 14.83 18.38
N PRO A 77 1.43 15.21 17.29
CA PRO A 77 0.87 14.23 16.38
C PRO A 77 2.04 13.37 15.90
N ALA A 78 1.95 12.06 16.13
CA ALA A 78 2.98 11.14 15.67
C ALA A 78 3.14 11.35 14.16
N LEU A 79 4.31 11.86 13.75
CA LEU A 79 4.60 12.20 12.36
C LEU A 79 4.76 10.89 11.57
N THR A 80 3.63 10.26 11.23
CA THR A 80 3.60 9.14 10.31
C THR A 80 4.16 9.64 8.98
N PRO A 81 5.31 9.12 8.51
CA PRO A 81 5.93 9.60 7.29
C PRO A 81 4.97 9.41 6.12
N SER A 82 4.95 10.37 5.21
CA SER A 82 4.08 10.26 4.03
C SER A 82 4.48 9.04 3.19
N PRO A 83 3.54 8.38 2.48
CA PRO A 83 3.89 7.26 1.61
C PRO A 83 4.99 7.60 0.61
N ALA A 84 5.03 8.84 0.10
CA ALA A 84 6.09 9.32 -0.79
C ALA A 84 7.47 9.30 -0.11
N MET A 85 7.58 9.82 1.12
CA MET A 85 8.84 9.78 1.88
C MET A 85 9.28 8.33 2.17
N VAL A 86 8.34 7.43 2.47
CA VAL A 86 8.68 6.01 2.70
C VAL A 86 9.21 5.38 1.42
N LEU A 87 8.57 5.63 0.28
CA LEU A 87 9.00 5.11 -1.04
C LEU A 87 10.40 5.63 -1.42
N GLU A 88 10.67 6.92 -1.23
CA GLU A 88 11.99 7.53 -1.48
C GLU A 88 13.09 6.89 -0.62
N ASN A 89 12.83 6.61 0.66
CA ASN A 89 13.79 5.99 1.57
C ASN A 89 14.04 4.49 1.32
N ILE A 90 13.18 3.80 0.55
CA ILE A 90 13.38 2.39 0.20
C ILE A 90 13.85 2.19 -1.25
N GLU A 91 13.97 3.25 -2.05
CA GLU A 91 14.34 3.17 -3.47
C GLU A 91 15.64 2.36 -3.68
N PRO A 92 15.66 1.38 -4.60
CA PRO A 92 16.83 0.53 -4.81
C PRO A 92 18.11 1.30 -5.18
N GLU A 93 19.22 0.98 -4.53
CA GLU A 93 20.54 1.47 -4.93
C GLU A 93 20.88 1.08 -6.38
N ILE A 94 21.56 2.00 -7.08
CA ILE A 94 22.02 1.79 -8.45
C ILE A 94 23.05 0.66 -8.48
N VAL A 95 22.81 -0.33 -9.34
CA VAL A 95 23.71 -1.48 -9.57
C VAL A 95 24.49 -1.33 -10.87
N TYR A 96 25.78 -1.67 -10.82
CA TYR A 96 26.67 -1.71 -11.98
C TYR A 96 26.42 -2.96 -12.83
N ALA A 97 26.52 -2.85 -14.16
CA ALA A 97 26.41 -3.98 -15.07
C ALA A 97 27.59 -4.96 -14.91
N GLY A 98 28.77 -4.42 -14.63
CA GLY A 98 30.05 -5.09 -14.85
C GLY A 98 30.29 -5.25 -16.34
N TYR A 99 30.15 -4.17 -17.10
CA TYR A 99 30.46 -4.10 -18.53
C TYR A 99 31.98 -4.10 -18.74
N ASP A 100 32.44 -4.81 -19.76
CA ASP A 100 33.87 -5.02 -20.05
C ASP A 100 34.23 -4.34 -21.38
N SER A 101 34.75 -3.11 -21.30
CA SER A 101 35.13 -2.31 -22.47
C SER A 101 36.36 -2.81 -23.22
N SER A 102 37.00 -3.91 -22.78
CA SER A 102 38.08 -4.55 -23.54
C SER A 102 37.55 -5.46 -24.67
N LYS A 103 36.27 -5.82 -24.61
CA LYS A 103 35.58 -6.65 -25.61
C LYS A 103 34.85 -5.79 -26.63
N PRO A 104 34.71 -6.26 -27.90
CA PRO A 104 33.90 -5.57 -28.89
C PRO A 104 32.42 -5.50 -28.46
N ASP A 105 31.75 -4.41 -28.82
CA ASP A 105 30.31 -4.21 -28.61
C ASP A 105 29.48 -4.99 -29.65
N THR A 106 29.55 -6.33 -29.57
CA THR A 106 28.66 -7.23 -30.32
C THR A 106 27.29 -7.32 -29.65
N ALA A 107 26.24 -7.58 -30.42
CA ALA A 107 24.89 -7.80 -29.90
C ALA A 107 24.87 -8.84 -28.76
N GLU A 108 25.58 -9.96 -28.92
CA GLU A 108 25.70 -11.01 -27.90
C GLU A 108 26.34 -10.49 -26.60
N HIS A 109 27.45 -9.75 -26.70
CA HIS A 109 28.14 -9.21 -25.53
C HIS A 109 27.30 -8.17 -24.77
N LEU A 110 26.63 -7.29 -25.51
CA LEU A 110 25.71 -6.29 -24.97
C LEU A 110 24.49 -6.95 -24.30
N LEU A 111 23.81 -7.86 -25.00
CA LEU A 111 22.64 -8.58 -24.46
C LEU A 111 22.98 -9.46 -23.25
N SER A 112 24.12 -10.16 -23.28
CA SER A 112 24.61 -10.94 -22.13
C SER A 112 24.89 -10.06 -20.92
N THR A 113 25.47 -8.87 -21.14
CA THR A 113 25.71 -7.89 -20.07
C THR A 113 24.41 -7.27 -19.53
N LEU A 114 23.44 -6.97 -20.40
CA LEU A 114 22.11 -6.50 -20.01
C LEU A 114 21.32 -7.56 -19.23
N ASN A 115 21.37 -8.84 -19.64
CA ASN A 115 20.76 -9.95 -18.90
C ASN A 115 21.39 -10.12 -17.51
N ARG A 116 22.72 -10.01 -17.39
CA ARG A 116 23.43 -9.99 -16.10
C ARG A 116 23.01 -8.82 -15.23
N LEU A 117 22.83 -7.63 -15.80
CA LEU A 117 22.32 -6.45 -15.09
C LEU A 117 20.86 -6.65 -14.63
N ALA A 118 19.98 -7.14 -15.49
CA ALA A 118 18.59 -7.43 -15.17
C ALA A 118 18.46 -8.44 -14.02
N GLY A 119 19.29 -9.49 -13.99
CA GLY A 119 19.37 -10.42 -12.86
C GLY A 119 19.74 -9.74 -11.54
N LYS A 120 20.73 -8.82 -11.55
CA LYS A 120 21.09 -8.02 -10.35
C LYS A 120 19.94 -7.10 -9.93
N GLN A 121 19.29 -6.44 -10.87
CA GLN A 121 18.16 -5.53 -10.62
C GLN A 121 16.95 -6.29 -10.06
N MET A 122 16.62 -7.48 -10.58
CA MET A 122 15.55 -8.33 -10.07
C MET A 122 15.78 -8.73 -8.60
N ILE A 123 17.02 -9.02 -8.19
CA ILE A 123 17.34 -9.26 -6.78
C ILE A 123 17.03 -8.02 -5.92
N GLN A 124 17.30 -6.81 -6.40
CA GLN A 124 16.94 -5.58 -5.70
C GLN A 124 15.42 -5.34 -5.68
N VAL A 125 14.69 -5.60 -6.78
CA VAL A 125 13.21 -5.54 -6.82
C VAL A 125 12.59 -6.49 -5.78
N VAL A 126 13.11 -7.71 -5.64
CA VAL A 126 12.63 -8.67 -4.62
C VAL A 126 12.93 -8.19 -3.19
N LYS A 127 14.08 -7.54 -2.94
CA LYS A 127 14.40 -6.93 -1.63
C LYS A 127 13.52 -5.72 -1.33
N TRP A 128 13.31 -4.86 -2.32
CA TRP A 128 12.43 -3.69 -2.26
C TRP A 128 10.98 -4.06 -1.98
N ALA A 129 10.42 -5.02 -2.74
CA ALA A 129 9.07 -5.51 -2.55
C ALA A 129 8.86 -6.10 -1.14
N LYS A 130 9.91 -6.71 -0.55
CA LYS A 130 9.88 -7.15 0.86
C LYS A 130 9.82 -6.02 1.86
N ILE A 131 10.19 -4.77 1.55
CA ILE A 131 10.10 -3.62 2.47
C ILE A 131 9.02 -2.60 2.07
N LEU A 132 8.39 -2.80 0.90
CA LEU A 132 7.27 -2.00 0.41
C LEU A 132 6.04 -2.11 1.34
N PRO A 133 5.53 -0.98 1.88
CA PRO A 133 4.37 -1.00 2.77
C PRO A 133 3.15 -1.69 2.14
N GLY A 134 2.53 -2.59 2.89
CA GLY A 134 1.35 -3.35 2.47
C GLY A 134 1.64 -4.58 1.59
N PHE A 135 2.81 -4.69 0.93
CA PHE A 135 3.08 -5.81 0.02
C PHE A 135 3.15 -7.16 0.74
N ARG A 136 3.73 -7.20 1.96
CA ARG A 136 3.75 -8.41 2.82
C ARG A 136 2.37 -8.89 3.29
N ASN A 137 1.32 -8.07 3.15
CA ASN A 137 -0.03 -8.44 3.57
C ASN A 137 -0.73 -9.33 2.53
N LEU A 138 -0.15 -9.46 1.33
CA LEU A 138 -0.62 -10.34 0.27
C LEU A 138 -0.14 -11.79 0.51
N PRO A 139 -0.88 -12.82 0.07
CA PRO A 139 -0.38 -14.19 -0.02
C PRO A 139 0.98 -14.28 -0.73
N LEU A 140 1.82 -15.23 -0.33
CA LEU A 140 3.16 -15.40 -0.93
C LEU A 140 3.09 -15.68 -2.44
N GLU A 141 2.08 -16.43 -2.88
CA GLU A 141 1.81 -16.70 -4.30
C GLU A 141 1.49 -15.42 -5.08
N ASP A 142 0.62 -14.55 -4.54
CA ASP A 142 0.30 -13.24 -5.12
C ASP A 142 1.54 -12.33 -5.17
N GLN A 143 2.37 -12.33 -4.12
CA GLN A 143 3.63 -11.57 -4.10
C GLN A 143 4.58 -12.02 -5.23
N ILE A 144 4.74 -13.33 -5.43
CA ILE A 144 5.57 -13.90 -6.50
C ILE A 144 4.97 -13.55 -7.88
N THR A 145 3.67 -13.76 -8.06
CA THR A 145 2.95 -13.49 -9.31
C THR A 145 3.05 -12.03 -9.70
N LEU A 146 2.82 -11.09 -8.77
CA LEU A 146 2.92 -9.65 -9.05
C LEU A 146 4.32 -9.25 -9.53
N ILE A 147 5.39 -9.79 -8.93
CA ILE A 147 6.76 -9.53 -9.37
C ILE A 147 6.99 -10.15 -10.77
N GLN A 148 6.58 -11.40 -10.99
CA GLN A 148 6.74 -12.11 -12.27
C GLN A 148 6.02 -11.44 -13.45
N TYR A 149 4.88 -10.79 -13.22
CA TYR A 149 4.13 -10.09 -14.27
C TYR A 149 4.54 -8.61 -14.44
N SER A 150 5.11 -7.96 -13.42
CA SER A 150 5.44 -6.52 -13.47
C SER A 150 6.92 -6.19 -13.70
N TRP A 151 7.85 -7.14 -13.56
CA TRP A 151 9.29 -6.83 -13.56
C TRP A 151 9.77 -6.08 -14.82
N MET A 152 9.28 -6.43 -16.02
CA MET A 152 9.62 -5.70 -17.24
C MET A 152 9.18 -4.23 -17.16
N CYS A 153 7.95 -3.97 -16.71
CA CYS A 153 7.43 -2.61 -16.55
C CYS A 153 8.22 -1.84 -15.49
N LEU A 154 8.57 -2.47 -14.37
CA LEU A 154 9.40 -1.87 -13.31
C LEU A 154 10.82 -1.55 -13.82
N SER A 155 11.46 -2.49 -14.53
CA SER A 155 12.79 -2.33 -15.11
C SER A 155 12.82 -1.22 -16.16
N SER A 156 11.86 -1.18 -17.07
CA SER A 156 11.74 -0.13 -18.10
C SER A 156 11.43 1.23 -17.48
N PHE A 157 10.51 1.32 -16.51
CA PHE A 157 10.23 2.59 -15.82
C PHE A 157 11.45 3.11 -15.06
N ALA A 158 12.17 2.24 -14.34
CA ALA A 158 13.40 2.61 -13.64
C ALA A 158 14.52 3.01 -14.62
N LEU A 159 14.60 2.37 -15.80
CA LEU A 159 15.51 2.78 -16.88
C LEU A 159 15.17 4.18 -17.40
N SER A 160 13.89 4.45 -17.71
CA SER A 160 13.43 5.77 -18.15
C SER A 160 13.71 6.84 -17.10
N TRP A 161 13.48 6.54 -15.81
CA TRP A 161 13.77 7.44 -14.70
C TRP A 161 15.26 7.77 -14.59
N ARG A 162 16.14 6.75 -14.62
CA ARG A 162 17.61 6.97 -14.63
C ARG A 162 18.06 7.76 -15.85
N SER A 163 17.52 7.45 -17.02
CA SER A 163 17.86 8.13 -18.29
C SER A 163 17.46 9.61 -18.24
N TYR A 164 16.27 9.93 -17.74
CA TYR A 164 15.84 11.29 -17.46
C TYR A 164 16.76 11.99 -16.45
N ARG A 165 16.99 11.37 -15.28
CA ARG A 165 17.74 12.00 -14.16
C ARG A 165 19.23 12.21 -14.43
N HIS A 166 19.87 11.33 -15.20
CA HIS A 166 21.32 11.38 -15.45
C HIS A 166 21.72 11.90 -16.82
N THR A 167 20.82 11.84 -17.83
CA THR A 167 21.17 12.22 -19.22
C THR A 167 20.15 13.16 -19.86
N ASN A 168 19.16 13.64 -19.11
CA ASN A 168 18.03 14.42 -19.63
C ASN A 168 17.33 13.73 -20.82
N SER A 169 17.21 12.39 -20.72
CA SER A 169 16.65 11.50 -21.75
C SER A 169 17.39 11.48 -23.09
N GLN A 170 18.66 11.93 -23.16
CA GLN A 170 19.47 11.85 -24.38
C GLN A 170 20.04 10.44 -24.64
N PHE A 171 20.25 9.65 -23.58
CA PHE A 171 20.85 8.32 -23.66
C PHE A 171 20.15 7.33 -22.72
N LEU A 172 20.16 6.04 -23.06
CA LEU A 172 19.60 5.01 -22.19
C LEU A 172 20.61 4.65 -21.09
N TYR A 173 20.32 5.06 -19.85
CA TYR A 173 21.18 4.90 -18.68
C TYR A 173 20.89 3.57 -17.97
N PHE A 174 21.39 2.46 -18.53
CA PHE A 174 21.20 1.13 -17.94
C PHE A 174 21.89 1.03 -16.58
N ALA A 175 23.18 1.40 -16.51
CA ALA A 175 23.99 1.46 -15.30
C ALA A 175 25.11 2.53 -15.45
N PRO A 176 25.82 2.93 -14.38
CA PRO A 176 26.88 3.94 -14.49
C PRO A 176 28.05 3.53 -15.39
N ASP A 177 28.31 2.22 -15.50
CA ASP A 177 29.30 1.60 -16.40
C ASP A 177 28.72 1.19 -17.76
N LEU A 178 27.42 1.38 -17.99
CA LEU A 178 26.74 0.98 -19.22
C LEU A 178 25.66 2.00 -19.63
N VAL A 179 26.08 2.96 -20.44
CA VAL A 179 25.20 3.94 -21.08
C VAL A 179 25.16 3.67 -22.59
N PHE A 180 23.95 3.66 -23.14
CA PHE A 180 23.67 3.39 -24.55
C PHE A 180 23.41 4.71 -25.29
N ASN A 181 24.25 4.98 -26.28
CA ASN A 181 24.03 5.95 -27.34
C ASN A 181 23.36 5.27 -28.55
N GLU A 182 23.05 6.03 -29.60
CA GLU A 182 22.40 5.52 -30.81
C GLU A 182 23.18 4.35 -31.44
N GLU A 183 24.51 4.42 -31.48
CA GLU A 183 25.36 3.37 -32.01
C GLU A 183 25.20 2.05 -31.23
N ARG A 184 25.26 2.09 -29.89
CA ARG A 184 25.03 0.90 -29.05
C ARG A 184 23.59 0.37 -29.15
N MET A 185 22.60 1.25 -29.31
CA MET A 185 21.23 0.82 -29.58
C MET A 185 21.15 0.03 -30.88
N ARG A 186 21.81 0.49 -31.96
CA ARG A 186 21.91 -0.23 -33.25
C ARG A 186 22.67 -1.55 -33.11
N GLN A 187 23.81 -1.56 -32.43
CA GLN A 187 24.64 -2.75 -32.20
C GLN A 187 23.97 -3.81 -31.32
N SER A 188 23.07 -3.41 -30.41
CA SER A 188 22.37 -4.34 -29.51
C SER A 188 21.30 -5.22 -30.17
N ALA A 189 21.01 -5.00 -31.46
CA ALA A 189 19.87 -5.58 -32.19
C ALA A 189 18.47 -5.27 -31.59
N MET A 190 18.37 -4.35 -30.62
CA MET A 190 17.11 -3.92 -29.99
C MET A 190 16.71 -2.48 -30.37
N PHE A 191 17.24 -1.94 -31.47
CA PHE A 191 17.09 -0.53 -31.83
C PHE A 191 15.65 0.00 -31.75
N GLU A 192 14.68 -0.72 -32.33
CA GLU A 192 13.26 -0.34 -32.30
C GLU A 192 12.67 -0.36 -30.88
N LEU A 193 13.04 -1.36 -30.05
CA LEU A 193 12.64 -1.43 -28.64
C LEU A 193 13.27 -0.31 -27.80
N CYS A 194 14.43 0.18 -28.21
CA CYS A 194 15.12 1.30 -27.58
C CYS A 194 14.60 2.68 -28.05
N GLN A 195 13.84 2.77 -29.15
CA GLN A 195 13.31 4.04 -29.65
C GLN A 195 12.07 4.56 -28.90
N GLY A 196 11.29 3.66 -28.27
CA GLY A 196 10.28 4.00 -27.23
C GLY A 196 9.05 4.76 -27.70
#